data_AF-A0A9W8JVW5-F1
#
_entry.id   AF-A0A9W8JVW5-F1
#
_cell.length_a   1.000
_cell.length_b   1.000
_cell.length_c   1.000
_cell.angle_alpha   90.00
_cell.angle_beta   90.00
_cell.angle_gamma   90.00
#
_symmetry.space_group_name_H-M   'P 1'
#
loop_
_entity.id
_entity.type
_entity.pdbx_description
1 polymer ?
#
loop_
_entity_poly.entity_id
_entity_poly.type
_entity_poly.pdbx_seq_one_letter_code
_entity_poly.pdbx_strand_id
1 'polypeptide(L)'
;MSMTTSIDFSPEHFPKTFSDWKALVDPSRKGQRAQDFQPHECWWYPWFALRPFFKSKGYTLFELDVTDSNSRPCIPGPPSQDSFGLYGSETRNAKAMPNTEFFHNGIAVAARDESNRDVVIKLLGKRSDSSDISEEYQILCLLNKELAREDQRNATLPVLEFIDYEDWKFAVMPMCFPITSCKIIRPSATLRADIEAIRPWLIFTGRTSHIE
;
A
#
# COMPACT_ATOMS: atom_id res chain seq x y z
N MET A 1 -25.20 -19.36 6.25
CA MET A 1 -24.56 -19.50 7.57
C MET A 1 -23.07 -19.30 7.35
N SER A 2 -22.53 -18.11 7.64
CA SER A 2 -21.08 -17.88 7.55
C SER A 2 -20.42 -18.49 8.78
N MET A 3 -19.58 -19.50 8.58
CA MET A 3 -18.73 -20.03 9.63
C MET A 3 -17.63 -19.01 9.89
N THR A 4 -17.76 -18.21 10.95
CA THR A 4 -16.67 -17.38 11.45
C THR A 4 -15.72 -18.29 12.22
N THR A 5 -14.81 -18.97 11.52
CA THR A 5 -13.68 -19.63 12.17
C THR A 5 -12.86 -18.55 12.86
N SER A 6 -12.82 -18.59 14.19
CA SER A 6 -11.94 -17.72 14.97
C SER A 6 -10.50 -18.11 14.64
N ILE A 7 -9.87 -17.35 13.75
CA ILE A 7 -8.45 -17.50 13.46
C ILE A 7 -7.69 -17.00 14.70
N ASP A 8 -6.96 -17.89 15.36
CA ASP A 8 -6.13 -17.53 16.50
C ASP A 8 -4.85 -16.85 16.02
N PHE A 9 -4.74 -15.55 16.30
CA PHE A 9 -3.59 -14.74 15.89
C PHE A 9 -2.46 -14.90 16.89
N SER A 10 -1.67 -15.97 16.75
CA SER A 10 -0.46 -16.14 17.56
C SER A 10 0.64 -15.17 17.10
N PRO A 11 1.23 -14.36 18.02
CA PRO A 11 2.37 -13.48 17.73
C PRO A 11 3.59 -14.23 17.17
N GLU A 12 3.71 -15.53 17.45
CA GLU A 12 4.83 -16.35 16.99
C GLU A 12 4.92 -16.46 15.46
N HIS A 13 3.77 -16.31 14.80
CA HIS A 13 3.62 -16.37 13.35
C HIS A 13 3.67 -14.97 12.68
N PHE A 14 3.83 -13.90 13.47
CA PHE A 14 3.99 -12.58 12.90
C PHE A 14 5.38 -12.44 12.24
N PRO A 15 5.51 -11.82 11.06
CA PRO A 15 6.79 -11.61 10.41
C PRO A 15 7.77 -10.92 11.37
N LYS A 16 9.02 -11.39 11.42
CA LYS A 16 10.02 -10.90 12.38
C LYS A 16 10.96 -9.88 11.76
N THR A 17 11.16 -9.96 10.44
CA THR A 17 12.04 -9.10 9.65
C THR A 17 11.29 -8.50 8.46
N PHE A 18 11.82 -7.42 7.89
CA PHE A 18 11.22 -6.85 6.67
C PHE A 18 11.31 -7.80 5.46
N SER A 19 12.33 -8.66 5.42
CA SER A 19 12.46 -9.69 4.39
C SER A 19 11.37 -10.75 4.48
N ASP A 20 10.92 -11.09 5.70
CA ASP A 20 9.79 -12.01 5.89
C ASP A 20 8.52 -11.47 5.23
N TRP A 21 8.22 -10.18 5.41
CA TRP A 21 7.09 -9.51 4.75
C TRP A 21 7.17 -9.58 3.23
N LYS A 22 8.36 -9.34 2.66
CA LYS A 22 8.59 -9.45 1.21
C LYS A 22 8.41 -10.87 0.70
N ALA A 23 8.86 -11.86 1.48
CA ALA A 23 8.78 -13.28 1.12
C ALA A 23 7.35 -13.81 1.05
N LEU A 24 6.39 -13.17 1.73
CA LEU A 24 4.97 -13.54 1.66
C LEU A 24 4.35 -13.37 0.27
N VAL A 25 5.00 -12.62 -0.62
CA VAL A 25 4.47 -12.17 -1.93
C VAL A 25 5.14 -12.92 -3.09
N ASP A 26 5.92 -13.95 -2.79
CA ASP A 26 6.80 -14.60 -3.76
C ASP A 26 6.04 -14.98 -5.06
N PRO A 27 6.38 -14.35 -6.21
CA PRO A 27 5.75 -14.63 -7.49
C PRO A 27 5.95 -16.06 -7.96
N SER A 28 6.95 -16.79 -7.43
CA SER A 28 7.17 -18.21 -7.72
C SER A 28 6.01 -19.10 -7.25
N ARG A 29 5.20 -18.59 -6.31
CA ARG A 29 3.98 -19.24 -5.81
C ARG A 29 2.77 -19.08 -6.74
N LYS A 30 2.92 -18.40 -7.88
CA LYS A 30 1.86 -18.28 -8.90
C LYS A 30 1.45 -19.66 -9.40
N GLY A 31 0.24 -20.09 -9.02
CA GLY A 31 -0.37 -21.36 -9.42
C GLY A 31 -0.83 -22.24 -8.26
N GLN A 32 -0.39 -21.95 -7.03
CA GLN A 32 -0.92 -22.60 -5.81
C GLN A 32 -2.21 -21.90 -5.37
N ARG A 33 -3.20 -22.66 -4.88
CA ARG A 33 -4.46 -22.09 -4.42
C ARG A 33 -4.25 -21.52 -3.02
N ALA A 34 -4.95 -20.44 -2.68
CA ALA A 34 -4.91 -19.87 -1.32
C ALA A 34 -5.26 -20.90 -0.22
N GLN A 35 -6.02 -21.95 -0.57
CA GLN A 35 -6.39 -23.05 0.32
C GLN A 35 -5.24 -24.00 0.66
N ASP A 36 -4.17 -23.99 -0.13
CA ASP A 36 -3.02 -24.88 0.06
C ASP A 36 -2.05 -24.34 1.13
N PHE A 37 -2.21 -23.08 1.51
CA PHE A 37 -1.35 -22.40 2.48
C PHE A 37 -1.92 -22.45 3.89
N GLN A 38 -1.04 -22.56 4.88
CA GLN A 38 -1.44 -22.25 6.24
C GLN A 38 -1.80 -20.75 6.32
N PRO A 39 -2.78 -20.35 7.16
CA PRO A 39 -3.18 -18.95 7.26
C PRO A 39 -2.00 -17.97 7.46
N HIS A 40 -1.00 -18.36 8.27
CA HIS A 40 0.18 -17.53 8.53
C HIS A 40 1.17 -17.40 7.37
N GLU A 41 1.09 -18.28 6.37
CA GLU A 41 1.91 -18.20 5.16
C GLU A 41 1.30 -17.25 4.11
N CYS A 42 0.08 -16.80 4.35
CA CYS A 42 -0.61 -15.88 3.47
C CYS A 42 -0.17 -14.43 3.73
N TRP A 43 0.14 -13.69 2.67
CA TRP A 43 0.54 -12.27 2.73
C TRP A 43 -0.45 -11.37 3.48
N TRP A 44 -1.72 -11.76 3.53
CA TRP A 44 -2.77 -10.98 4.16
C TRP A 44 -2.84 -11.15 5.68
N TYR A 45 -2.30 -12.23 6.22
CA TYR A 45 -2.47 -12.58 7.62
C TYR A 45 -1.86 -11.54 8.58
N PRO A 46 -0.62 -11.04 8.36
CA PRO A 46 -0.06 -10.00 9.21
C PRO A 46 -0.86 -8.69 9.18
N TRP A 47 -1.37 -8.30 8.00
CA TRP A 47 -2.24 -7.12 7.88
C TRP A 47 -3.56 -7.29 8.64
N PHE A 48 -4.13 -8.50 8.61
CA PHE A 48 -5.35 -8.79 9.36
C PHE A 48 -5.12 -8.67 10.88
N ALA A 49 -4.00 -9.20 11.38
CA ALA A 49 -3.62 -9.10 12.79
C ALA A 49 -3.48 -7.64 13.26
N LEU A 50 -3.03 -6.75 12.37
CA LEU A 50 -2.88 -5.31 12.66
C LEU A 50 -4.18 -4.50 12.57
N ARG A 51 -5.31 -5.09 12.17
CA ARG A 51 -6.59 -4.36 12.01
C ARG A 51 -7.02 -3.59 13.26
N PRO A 52 -7.01 -4.17 14.47
CA PRO A 52 -7.41 -3.43 15.67
C PRO A 52 -6.53 -2.20 15.91
N PHE A 53 -5.22 -2.32 15.64
CA PHE A 53 -4.28 -1.22 15.76
C PHE A 53 -4.59 -0.09 14.75
N PHE A 54 -4.69 -0.40 13.46
CA PHE A 54 -4.98 0.63 12.46
C PHE A 54 -6.36 1.27 12.68
N LYS A 55 -7.35 0.49 13.11
CA LYS A 55 -8.66 1.02 13.47
C LYS A 55 -8.58 2.02 14.63
N SER A 56 -7.72 1.77 15.63
CA SER A 56 -7.48 2.72 16.73
C SER A 56 -6.80 4.02 16.29
N LYS A 57 -6.18 4.03 15.09
CA LYS A 57 -5.57 5.19 14.45
C LYS A 57 -6.49 5.89 13.45
N GLY A 58 -7.75 5.48 13.35
CA GLY A 58 -8.71 6.06 12.41
C GLY A 58 -8.67 5.45 11.00
N TYR A 59 -7.98 4.32 10.81
CA TYR A 59 -7.88 3.64 9.52
C TYR A 59 -8.60 2.30 9.52
N THR A 60 -9.59 2.16 8.64
CA THR A 60 -10.30 0.90 8.40
C THR A 60 -9.66 0.20 7.20
N LEU A 61 -8.88 -0.86 7.45
CA LEU A 61 -8.32 -1.69 6.37
C LEU A 61 -9.45 -2.31 5.55
N PHE A 62 -9.24 -2.45 4.24
CA PHE A 62 -10.21 -3.10 3.36
C PHE A 62 -10.36 -4.59 3.72
N GLU A 63 -11.53 -5.15 3.41
CA GLU A 63 -11.77 -6.59 3.42
C GLU A 63 -11.05 -7.24 2.27
N LEU A 64 -10.50 -8.43 2.53
CA LEU A 64 -9.79 -9.19 1.52
C LEU A 64 -10.71 -10.30 1.05
N ASP A 65 -10.96 -10.30 -0.26
CA ASP A 65 -11.63 -11.42 -0.89
C ASP A 65 -10.62 -12.56 -1.05
N VAL A 66 -10.74 -13.56 -0.19
CA VAL A 66 -9.82 -14.72 -0.14
C VAL A 66 -9.82 -15.48 -1.47
N THR A 67 -10.87 -15.34 -2.30
CA THR A 67 -10.94 -15.99 -3.61
C THR A 67 -10.24 -15.21 -4.70
N ASP A 68 -10.28 -13.87 -4.65
CA ASP A 68 -9.99 -13.03 -5.82
C ASP A 68 -8.73 -12.17 -5.66
N SER A 69 -7.97 -12.31 -4.55
CA SER A 69 -6.81 -11.46 -4.25
C SER A 69 -7.12 -9.96 -4.29
N ASN A 70 -8.40 -9.61 -4.27
CA ASN A 70 -8.91 -8.26 -4.39
C ASN A 70 -9.31 -7.77 -3.00
N SER A 71 -9.04 -6.51 -2.71
CA SER A 71 -9.57 -5.85 -1.52
C SER A 71 -10.84 -5.06 -1.83
N ARG A 72 -11.78 -5.03 -0.89
CA ARG A 72 -13.00 -4.23 -0.96
C ARG A 72 -13.15 -3.37 0.30
N PRO A 73 -13.63 -2.13 0.21
CA PRO A 73 -13.85 -1.31 1.39
C PRO A 73 -14.90 -1.96 2.31
N CYS A 74 -14.62 -2.02 3.62
CA CYS A 74 -15.56 -2.54 4.62
C CYS A 74 -16.86 -1.74 4.67
N ILE A 75 -16.75 -0.43 4.43
CA ILE A 75 -17.89 0.49 4.41
C ILE A 75 -18.29 0.68 2.94
N PRO A 76 -19.48 0.19 2.54
CA PRO A 76 -19.94 0.35 1.17
C PRO A 76 -20.19 1.84 0.88
N GLY A 77 -19.73 2.29 -0.28
CA GLY A 77 -19.92 3.65 -0.75
C GLY A 77 -18.68 4.22 -1.43
N PRO A 78 -18.87 5.22 -2.30
CA PRO A 78 -17.75 5.90 -2.93
C PRO A 78 -16.88 6.60 -1.88
N PRO A 79 -15.56 6.71 -2.10
CA PRO A 79 -14.73 7.56 -1.27
C PRO A 79 -15.19 9.01 -1.36
N SER A 80 -14.77 9.82 -0.39
CA SER A 80 -15.02 11.26 -0.35
C SER A 80 -14.56 11.93 -1.66
N GLN A 81 -15.33 12.92 -2.12
CA GLN A 81 -14.95 13.74 -3.28
C GLN A 81 -13.62 14.48 -3.03
N ASP A 82 -13.31 14.78 -1.76
CA ASP A 82 -12.05 15.40 -1.34
C ASP A 82 -10.94 14.36 -1.08
N SER A 83 -10.83 13.35 -1.94
CA SER A 83 -9.74 12.36 -1.86
C SER A 83 -8.46 12.91 -2.48
N PHE A 84 -7.93 13.95 -1.83
CA PHE A 84 -6.62 14.56 -2.12
C PHE A 84 -6.50 15.14 -3.54
N GLY A 85 -7.62 15.43 -4.20
CA GLY A 85 -7.66 15.88 -5.59
C GLY A 85 -7.16 14.86 -6.62
N LEU A 86 -6.97 13.59 -6.21
CA LEU A 86 -6.42 12.53 -7.07
C LEU A 86 -7.49 11.81 -7.88
N TYR A 87 -8.73 11.85 -7.41
CA TYR A 87 -9.88 11.48 -8.21
C TYR A 87 -10.31 12.74 -8.95
N GLY A 88 -9.84 12.90 -10.18
CA GLY A 88 -10.13 14.08 -11.01
C GLY A 88 -11.62 14.44 -11.01
N SER A 89 -11.93 15.71 -11.30
CA SER A 89 -13.28 16.28 -11.25
C SER A 89 -14.31 15.60 -12.14
N GLU A 90 -13.87 14.72 -13.04
CA GLU A 90 -14.75 13.88 -13.81
C GLU A 90 -15.34 12.83 -12.88
N THR A 91 -16.62 13.02 -12.57
CA THR A 91 -17.57 12.05 -12.07
C THR A 91 -17.29 10.67 -12.67
N ARG A 92 -16.38 9.93 -12.05
CA ARG A 92 -16.13 8.53 -12.34
C ARG A 92 -17.45 7.85 -12.10
N ASN A 93 -18.11 7.45 -13.19
CA ASN A 93 -19.35 6.71 -13.14
C ASN A 93 -19.22 5.65 -12.05
N ALA A 94 -20.01 5.76 -10.98
CA ALA A 94 -19.98 4.80 -9.87
C ALA A 94 -20.22 3.35 -10.35
N LYS A 95 -20.76 3.18 -11.57
CA LYS A 95 -20.90 1.91 -12.28
C LYS A 95 -19.60 1.32 -12.84
N ALA A 96 -18.54 2.12 -13.01
CA ALA A 96 -17.28 1.71 -13.63
C ALA A 96 -16.20 1.28 -12.63
N MET A 97 -16.44 1.39 -11.32
CA MET A 97 -15.56 0.84 -10.29
C MET A 97 -16.31 0.02 -9.23
N PRO A 98 -16.99 -1.09 -9.59
CA PRO A 98 -17.55 -1.98 -8.56
C PRO A 98 -16.47 -2.75 -7.80
N ASN A 99 -15.30 -2.94 -8.39
CA ASN A 99 -14.21 -3.74 -7.83
C ASN A 99 -12.91 -2.97 -8.02
N THR A 100 -12.62 -2.11 -7.06
CA THR A 100 -11.37 -1.37 -7.01
C THR A 100 -10.24 -2.35 -6.68
N GLU A 101 -9.73 -3.04 -7.69
CA GLU A 101 -8.67 -4.03 -7.53
C GLU A 101 -7.37 -3.34 -7.12
N PHE A 102 -7.07 -3.33 -5.83
CA PHE A 102 -5.74 -3.01 -5.35
C PHE A 102 -4.90 -4.28 -5.39
N PHE A 103 -3.92 -4.31 -6.29
CA PHE A 103 -2.95 -5.39 -6.33
C PHE A 103 -2.07 -5.34 -5.10
N HIS A 104 -2.30 -6.28 -4.18
CA HIS A 104 -1.51 -6.39 -2.98
C HIS A 104 -0.09 -6.83 -3.31
N ASN A 105 0.88 -6.15 -2.72
CA ASN A 105 2.30 -6.48 -2.85
C ASN A 105 2.93 -6.86 -1.51
N GLY A 106 2.12 -7.33 -0.55
CA GLY A 106 2.46 -7.73 0.84
C GLY A 106 3.07 -6.67 1.74
N ILE A 107 3.73 -5.66 1.17
CA ILE A 107 4.26 -4.49 1.87
C ILE A 107 3.29 -3.32 1.88
N ALA A 108 2.13 -3.42 1.23
CA ALA A 108 1.09 -2.40 1.28
C ALA A 108 -0.32 -2.98 1.29
N VAL A 109 -1.23 -2.28 1.97
CA VAL A 109 -2.65 -2.62 2.07
C VAL A 109 -3.51 -1.38 1.86
N ALA A 110 -4.65 -1.56 1.20
CA ALA A 110 -5.66 -0.51 1.06
C ALA A 110 -6.44 -0.32 2.37
N ALA A 111 -6.75 0.93 2.69
CA ALA A 111 -7.54 1.32 3.85
C ALA A 111 -8.37 2.56 3.55
N ARG A 112 -9.26 2.90 4.48
CA ARG A 112 -10.07 4.11 4.46
C ARG A 112 -9.90 4.87 5.77
N ASP A 113 -9.70 6.18 5.68
CA ASP A 113 -9.61 7.04 6.87
C ASP A 113 -10.98 7.47 7.41
N GLU A 114 -10.99 8.18 8.54
CA GLU A 114 -12.22 8.68 9.19
C GLU A 114 -12.98 9.72 8.35
N SER A 115 -12.32 10.35 7.38
CA SER A 115 -12.92 11.29 6.43
C SER A 115 -13.46 10.60 5.17
N ASN A 116 -13.58 9.27 5.20
CA ASN A 116 -14.05 8.44 4.07
C ASN A 116 -13.13 8.59 2.83
N ARG A 117 -11.84 8.89 2.99
CA ARG A 117 -10.86 8.94 1.89
C ARG A 117 -10.10 7.62 1.80
N ASP A 118 -9.91 7.15 0.57
CA ASP A 118 -9.15 5.92 0.32
C ASP A 118 -7.64 6.21 0.40
N VAL A 119 -6.95 5.38 1.17
CA VAL A 119 -5.52 5.49 1.44
C VAL A 119 -4.84 4.13 1.26
N VAL A 120 -3.52 4.16 1.12
CA VAL A 120 -2.66 2.99 1.17
C VAL A 120 -1.77 3.10 2.38
N ILE A 121 -1.69 2.03 3.16
CA ILE A 121 -0.75 1.90 4.26
C ILE A 121 0.39 1.03 3.76
N LYS A 122 1.59 1.60 3.69
CA LYS A 122 2.81 0.94 3.24
C LYS A 122 3.73 0.67 4.43
N LEU A 123 4.23 -0.55 4.53
CA LEU A 123 5.29 -0.93 5.44
C LEU A 123 6.63 -0.41 4.90
N LEU A 124 7.35 0.36 5.73
CA LEU A 124 8.68 0.89 5.42
C LEU A 124 9.80 0.00 5.97
N GLY A 125 9.51 -0.81 6.98
CA GLY A 125 10.44 -1.79 7.55
C GLY A 125 10.38 -1.85 9.07
N LYS A 126 11.42 -2.43 9.68
CA LYS A 126 11.60 -2.58 11.13
C LYS A 126 12.82 -1.82 11.66
N ARG A 127 12.70 -1.13 12.81
CA ARG A 127 13.71 -0.21 13.35
C ARG A 127 14.97 -0.93 13.83
N SER A 128 14.81 -2.16 14.33
CA SER A 128 15.91 -3.06 14.64
C SER A 128 16.73 -3.43 13.40
N ASP A 129 16.12 -3.36 12.22
CA ASP A 129 16.71 -3.75 10.94
C ASP A 129 17.29 -2.45 10.32
N SER A 130 18.46 -2.04 10.83
CA SER A 130 19.04 -0.70 10.62
C SER A 130 19.27 -0.32 9.14
N SER A 131 19.35 -1.29 8.23
CA SER A 131 19.56 -1.05 6.81
C SER A 131 18.28 -0.66 6.05
N ASP A 132 17.11 -1.17 6.44
CA ASP A 132 15.96 -1.22 5.52
C ASP A 132 14.95 -0.10 5.76
N ILE A 133 14.64 0.26 7.02
CA ILE A 133 13.77 1.43 7.29
C ILE A 133 14.44 2.71 6.82
N SER A 134 15.73 2.83 7.12
CA SER A 134 16.37 4.14 7.22
C SER A 134 16.38 4.86 5.88
N GLU A 135 16.63 4.18 4.77
CA GLU A 135 16.70 4.79 3.45
C GLU A 135 15.33 5.23 2.93
N GLU A 136 14.36 4.30 2.79
CA GLU A 136 13.05 4.65 2.24
C GLU A 136 12.32 5.69 3.10
N TYR A 137 12.37 5.56 4.42
CA TYR A 137 11.80 6.54 5.34
C TYR A 137 12.46 7.92 5.19
N GLN A 138 13.78 8.00 5.06
CA GLN A 138 14.50 9.27 4.88
C GLN A 138 14.14 9.93 3.55
N ILE A 139 14.04 9.15 2.47
CA ILE A 139 13.61 9.63 1.16
C ILE A 139 12.20 10.21 1.24
N LEU A 140 11.25 9.45 1.82
CA LEU A 140 9.87 9.92 1.99
C LEU A 140 9.82 11.19 2.85
N CYS A 141 10.57 11.25 3.96
CA CYS A 141 10.65 12.46 4.78
C CYS A 141 11.18 13.66 3.99
N LEU A 142 12.22 13.47 3.18
CA LEU A 142 12.80 14.54 2.35
C LEU A 142 11.80 15.03 1.31
N LEU A 143 11.16 14.11 0.59
CA LEU A 143 10.20 14.41 -0.48
C LEU A 143 8.87 14.99 0.04
N ASN A 144 8.59 14.82 1.33
CA ASN A 144 7.40 15.40 1.99
C ASN A 144 7.66 16.80 2.60
N LYS A 145 8.90 17.33 2.53
CA LYS A 145 9.18 18.71 2.96
C LYS A 145 8.54 19.73 2.01
N GLU A 146 8.11 20.86 2.55
CA GLU A 146 7.43 21.95 1.81
C GLU A 146 8.15 22.32 0.50
N LEU A 147 9.44 22.67 0.56
CA LEU A 147 10.22 23.02 -0.63
C LEU A 147 10.28 21.89 -1.68
N ALA A 148 10.30 20.62 -1.24
CA ALA A 148 10.27 19.50 -2.16
C ALA A 148 8.87 19.28 -2.75
N ARG A 149 7.81 19.58 -2.02
CA ARG A 149 6.41 19.49 -2.48
C ARG A 149 6.03 20.61 -3.45
N GLU A 150 6.66 21.77 -3.35
CA GLU A 150 6.49 22.89 -4.28
C GLU A 150 7.18 22.65 -5.63
N ASP A 151 8.19 21.76 -5.68
CA ASP A 151 8.87 21.41 -6.92
C ASP A 151 7.96 20.56 -7.83
N GLN A 152 7.59 21.12 -8.98
CA GLN A 152 6.73 20.45 -9.99
C GLN A 152 7.33 19.14 -10.53
N ARG A 153 8.64 18.90 -10.34
CA ARG A 153 9.30 17.64 -10.73
C ARG A 153 9.08 16.53 -9.70
N ASN A 154 8.68 16.87 -8.46
CA ASN A 154 8.36 15.91 -7.43
C ASN A 154 6.97 15.32 -7.66
N ALA A 155 6.91 14.26 -8.46
CA ALA A 155 5.68 13.53 -8.73
C ALA A 155 5.34 12.47 -7.67
N THR A 156 5.99 12.50 -6.49
CA THR A 156 5.69 11.52 -5.44
C THR A 156 4.35 11.78 -4.80
N LEU A 157 3.69 10.72 -4.36
CA LEU A 157 2.50 10.86 -3.52
C LEU A 157 2.93 11.39 -2.14
N PRO A 158 2.21 12.37 -1.59
CA PRO A 158 2.53 12.88 -0.27
C PRO A 158 2.33 11.76 0.78
N VAL A 159 3.19 11.74 1.78
CA VAL A 159 2.92 10.96 2.99
C VAL A 159 2.02 11.80 3.89
N LEU A 160 0.86 11.25 4.21
CA LEU A 160 -0.13 11.88 5.08
C LEU A 160 0.28 11.74 6.55
N GLU A 161 0.76 10.56 6.90
CA GLU A 161 1.14 10.20 8.27
C GLU A 161 2.22 9.12 8.24
N PHE A 162 3.18 9.19 9.18
CA PHE A 162 4.03 8.06 9.53
C PHE A 162 3.52 7.44 10.83
N ILE A 163 3.29 6.13 10.83
CA ILE A 163 2.76 5.40 11.97
C ILE A 163 3.84 4.45 12.48
N ASP A 164 4.12 4.50 13.77
CA ASP A 164 4.98 3.54 14.46
C ASP A 164 4.10 2.50 15.20
N TYR A 165 4.45 1.22 15.08
CA TYR A 165 3.86 0.11 15.83
C TYR A 165 4.97 -0.81 16.32
N GLU A 166 5.23 -0.82 17.63
CA GLU A 166 6.41 -1.47 18.19
C GLU A 166 7.69 -1.02 17.45
N ASP A 167 8.42 -1.95 16.84
CA ASP A 167 9.60 -1.65 16.00
C ASP A 167 9.25 -1.43 14.52
N TRP A 168 8.00 -1.56 14.10
CA TRP A 168 7.59 -1.41 12.71
C TRP A 168 7.22 0.02 12.37
N LYS A 169 7.55 0.44 11.15
CA LYS A 169 7.21 1.76 10.63
C LYS A 169 6.39 1.68 9.36
N PHE A 170 5.34 2.49 9.31
CA PHE A 170 4.41 2.57 8.19
C PHE A 170 4.30 4.00 7.67
N ALA A 171 4.02 4.15 6.38
CA ALA A 171 3.58 5.39 5.77
C ALA A 171 2.13 5.25 5.29
N VAL A 172 1.31 6.23 5.60
CA VAL A 172 -0.02 6.39 5.03
C VAL A 172 0.08 7.35 3.86
N MET A 173 -0.39 6.92 2.70
CA MET A 173 -0.33 7.69 1.45
C MET A 173 -1.70 7.68 0.79
N PRO A 174 -2.05 8.70 -0.01
CA PRO A 174 -3.27 8.65 -0.80
C PRO A 174 -3.31 7.44 -1.72
N MET A 175 -4.47 6.79 -1.83
CA MET A 175 -4.65 5.72 -2.80
C MET A 175 -4.79 6.33 -4.19
N CYS A 176 -3.78 6.14 -5.03
CA CYS A 176 -3.89 6.44 -6.45
C CYS A 176 -4.30 5.20 -7.22
N PHE A 177 -5.36 5.30 -8.00
CA PHE A 177 -5.66 4.27 -8.97
C PHE A 177 -4.64 4.31 -10.10
N PRO A 178 -4.28 3.15 -10.69
CA PRO A 178 -3.58 3.15 -11.96
C PRO A 178 -4.52 3.78 -12.99
N ILE A 179 -4.35 5.09 -13.19
CA ILE A 179 -4.91 5.75 -14.35
C ILE A 179 -4.00 5.27 -15.49
N THR A 180 -4.56 4.54 -16.45
CA THR A 180 -3.85 4.09 -17.66
C THR A 180 -3.23 5.26 -18.45
N SER A 181 -3.61 6.50 -18.13
CA SER A 181 -3.09 7.74 -18.72
C SER A 181 -2.18 8.57 -17.81
N CYS A 182 -1.85 8.13 -16.59
CA CYS A 182 -0.81 8.81 -15.81
C CYS A 182 0.51 8.66 -16.55
N LYS A 183 0.92 9.70 -17.27
CA LYS A 183 2.30 9.85 -17.76
C LYS A 183 3.17 9.82 -16.52
N ILE A 184 3.76 8.68 -16.23
CA ILE A 184 4.82 8.57 -15.22
C ILE A 184 5.90 9.54 -15.69
N ILE A 185 5.98 10.69 -15.00
CA ILE A 185 6.98 11.70 -15.31
C ILE A 185 8.30 11.07 -14.90
N ARG A 186 9.10 10.68 -15.91
CA ARG A 186 10.46 10.24 -15.67
C ARG A 186 11.24 11.42 -15.10
N PRO A 187 12.05 11.23 -14.05
CA PRO A 187 12.90 12.30 -13.53
C PRO A 187 13.73 12.92 -14.65
N SER A 188 13.87 14.24 -14.65
CA SER A 188 14.77 14.93 -15.59
C SER A 188 16.23 14.57 -15.30
N ALA A 189 17.12 14.72 -16.30
CA ALA A 189 18.52 14.35 -16.20
C ALA A 189 19.29 14.98 -15.02
N THR A 190 18.81 16.13 -14.52
CA THR A 190 19.43 16.86 -13.41
C THR A 190 19.06 16.31 -12.03
N LEU A 191 17.88 15.68 -11.89
CA LEU A 191 17.44 14.98 -10.66
C LEU A 191 17.94 13.52 -10.63
N ARG A 192 18.61 13.09 -11.72
CA ARG A 192 19.02 11.72 -11.97
C ARG A 192 20.21 11.28 -11.11
N ALA A 193 21.10 12.18 -10.71
CA ALA A 193 22.22 11.83 -9.84
C ALA A 193 21.76 11.42 -8.43
N ASP A 194 20.78 12.16 -7.87
CA ASP A 194 20.23 11.86 -6.54
C ASP A 194 19.17 10.74 -6.59
N ILE A 195 18.47 10.55 -7.73
CA ILE A 195 17.43 9.52 -7.89
C ILE A 195 17.98 8.16 -8.37
N GLU A 196 19.08 8.10 -9.12
CA GLU A 196 19.67 6.82 -9.55
C GLU A 196 20.18 6.00 -8.36
N ALA A 197 20.50 6.63 -7.22
CA ALA A 197 20.81 5.94 -5.97
C ALA A 197 19.60 5.16 -5.39
N ILE A 198 18.37 5.61 -5.66
CA ILE A 198 17.13 5.12 -5.03
C ILE A 198 16.18 4.43 -6.02
N ARG A 199 16.63 4.26 -7.26
CA ARG A 199 15.91 3.68 -8.40
C ARG A 199 15.38 2.24 -8.21
N PRO A 200 15.99 1.36 -7.40
CA PRO A 200 15.42 0.03 -7.12
C PRO A 200 14.09 0.06 -6.35
N TRP A 201 13.74 1.19 -5.72
CA TRP A 201 12.67 1.27 -4.72
C TRP A 201 11.41 2.01 -5.20
N LEU A 202 11.49 2.72 -6.33
CA LEU A 202 10.38 3.39 -7.01
C LEU A 202 9.57 2.40 -7.87
N ILE A 203 9.00 1.37 -7.25
CA ILE A 203 8.01 0.48 -7.90
C ILE A 203 6.60 0.99 -7.55
N PHE A 204 6.08 1.88 -8.38
CA PHE A 204 4.63 1.95 -8.59
C PHE A 204 4.31 1.06 -9.80
N THR A 205 3.62 -0.05 -9.56
CA THR A 205 3.26 -1.04 -10.59
C THR A 205 2.23 -0.48 -11.56
N GLY A 206 2.69 0.21 -12.60
CA GLY A 206 1.99 0.31 -13.88
C GLY A 206 2.55 -0.72 -14.84
N ARG A 207 1.78 -1.76 -15.20
CA ARG A 207 2.13 -2.63 -16.34
C ARG A 207 2.27 -1.76 -17.59
N THR A 208 3.44 -1.75 -18.20
CA THR A 208 3.60 -1.31 -19.58
C THR A 208 3.01 -2.39 -20.48
N SER A 209 1.78 -2.22 -20.94
CA SER A 209 1.36 -2.90 -22.17
C SER A 209 2.19 -2.31 -23.29
N HIS A 210 3.08 -3.13 -23.88
CA HIS A 210 3.71 -2.83 -25.15
C HIS A 210 2.60 -2.60 -26.18
N ILE A 211 2.49 -1.37 -26.67
CA ILE A 211 1.81 -1.07 -27.92
C ILE A 211 2.94 -1.04 -28.94
N GLU A 212 2.94 -2.00 -29.86
CA GLU A 212 3.72 -1.97 -31.09
C GLU A 212 3.24 -0.86 -32.02
#